data_AF-A0AAE3MB19-F1
#
_entry.id   AF-A0AAE3MB19-F1
#
_cell.length_a   1.000
_cell.length_b   1.000
_cell.length_c   1.000
_cell.angle_alpha   90.00
_cell.angle_beta   90.00
_cell.angle_gamma   90.00
#
_symmetry.space_group_name_H-M   'P 1'
#
loop_
_entity.id
_entity.type
_entity.pdbx_description
1 polymer ?
#
loop_
_entity_poly.entity_id
_entity_poly.type
_entity_poly.pdbx_seq_one_letter_code
_entity_poly.pdbx_strand_id
1 'polypeptide(L)'
;MKKGEIDIEKIYLTKRHSDFTKQISEFKDDPFMPSSIQKTLNELFNDINNNLRTILKGELECFMIDFSKEYFNKGNAPKFDPIGVYNNFNHSRVHHRETLNKLNEDIRKYLRIDEKW
;
A
#
# COMPACT_ATOMS: atom_id res chain seq x y z
N MET A 1 -17.50 10.26 20.78
CA MET A 1 -16.23 9.62 21.14
C MET A 1 -16.48 8.59 22.22
N LYS A 2 -16.48 7.29 21.89
CA LYS A 2 -16.27 6.26 22.91
C LYS A 2 -14.80 6.38 23.36
N LYS A 3 -14.54 6.24 24.66
CA LYS A 3 -13.26 6.51 25.33
C LYS A 3 -12.06 5.96 24.55
N GLY A 4 -11.15 6.83 24.10
CA GLY A 4 -9.77 6.47 23.73
C GLY A 4 -9.54 5.80 22.38
N GLU A 5 -10.58 5.54 21.58
CA GLU A 5 -10.44 4.90 20.27
C GLU A 5 -10.53 5.96 19.16
N ILE A 6 -9.48 6.07 18.36
CA ILE A 6 -9.49 6.81 17.11
C ILE A 6 -9.60 5.80 15.98
N ASP A 7 -10.63 5.96 15.16
CA ASP A 7 -10.87 5.15 13.98
C ASP A 7 -10.85 6.06 12.75
N ILE A 8 -10.00 5.72 11.79
CA ILE A 8 -9.95 6.43 10.51
C ILE A 8 -10.96 5.81 9.56
N GLU A 9 -12.03 6.55 9.31
CA GLU A 9 -13.13 6.10 8.44
C GLU A 9 -12.72 6.08 6.96
N LYS A 10 -11.96 7.08 6.49
CA LYS A 10 -11.65 7.26 5.07
C LYS A 10 -10.26 7.81 4.83
N ILE A 11 -9.57 7.24 3.85
CA ILE A 11 -8.32 7.75 3.28
C ILE A 11 -8.58 8.03 1.80
N TYR A 12 -8.38 9.28 1.38
CA TYR A 12 -8.55 9.67 -0.02
C TYR A 12 -7.29 9.32 -0.82
N LEU A 13 -7.49 8.64 -1.94
CA LEU A 13 -6.41 8.21 -2.82
C LEU A 13 -6.27 9.17 -3.99
N THR A 14 -5.05 9.28 -4.50
CA THR A 14 -4.79 10.09 -5.70
C THR A 14 -5.34 9.39 -6.94
N LYS A 15 -5.70 10.17 -7.96
CA LYS A 15 -6.12 9.63 -9.27
C LYS A 15 -5.09 8.65 -9.84
N ARG A 16 -3.80 8.99 -9.74
CA ARG A 16 -2.69 8.13 -10.18
C ARG A 16 -2.74 6.75 -9.51
N HIS A 17 -3.00 6.70 -8.20
CA HIS A 17 -3.14 5.43 -7.50
C HIS A 17 -4.34 4.64 -8.02
N SER A 18 -5.51 5.28 -8.13
CA SER A 18 -6.73 4.65 -8.63
C SER A 18 -6.55 4.07 -10.03
N ASP A 19 -5.98 4.86 -10.96
CA ASP A 19 -5.71 4.45 -12.33
C ASP A 19 -4.76 3.24 -12.38
N PHE A 20 -3.69 3.24 -11.57
CA PHE A 20 -2.76 2.13 -11.48
C PHE A 20 -3.41 0.85 -10.93
N THR A 21 -4.17 0.94 -9.83
CA THR A 21 -4.87 -0.23 -9.28
C THR A 21 -5.93 -0.79 -10.22
N LYS A 22 -6.56 0.08 -11.02
CA LYS A 22 -7.50 -0.35 -12.06
C LYS A 22 -6.79 -1.16 -13.13
N GLN A 23 -5.64 -0.70 -13.63
CA GLN A 23 -4.85 -1.45 -14.61
C GLN A 23 -4.43 -2.83 -14.10
N ILE A 24 -3.94 -2.93 -12.86
CA ILE A 24 -3.58 -4.23 -12.26
C ILE A 24 -4.81 -5.14 -12.19
N SER A 25 -5.97 -4.60 -11.79
CA SER A 25 -7.21 -5.38 -11.72
C SER A 25 -7.67 -5.88 -13.08
N GLU A 26 -7.50 -5.10 -14.14
CA GLU A 26 -7.85 -5.52 -15.51
C GLU A 26 -6.94 -6.68 -15.96
N PHE A 27 -5.62 -6.57 -15.75
CA PHE A 27 -4.68 -7.62 -16.17
C PHE A 27 -4.75 -8.90 -15.33
N LYS A 28 -4.99 -8.79 -14.02
CA LYS A 28 -5.02 -9.97 -13.13
C LYS A 28 -6.23 -10.87 -13.40
N ASP A 29 -7.32 -10.29 -13.94
CA ASP A 29 -8.58 -10.96 -14.22
C ASP A 29 -8.74 -11.29 -15.73
N ASP A 30 -7.76 -10.94 -16.57
CA ASP A 30 -7.78 -11.20 -18.01
C ASP A 30 -7.56 -12.70 -18.30
N PRO A 31 -8.51 -13.40 -18.96
CA PRO A 31 -8.41 -14.83 -19.23
C PRO A 31 -7.28 -15.22 -20.19
N PHE A 32 -6.73 -14.27 -20.97
CA PHE A 32 -5.60 -14.50 -21.86
C PHE A 32 -4.26 -14.30 -21.16
N MET A 33 -4.26 -13.79 -19.93
CA MET A 33 -3.06 -13.60 -19.14
C MET A 33 -2.56 -14.96 -18.58
N PRO A 34 -1.26 -15.27 -18.69
CA PRO A 34 -0.69 -16.48 -18.09
C PRO A 34 -0.95 -16.55 -16.59
N SER A 35 -1.28 -17.73 -16.09
CA SER A 35 -1.63 -17.95 -14.68
C SER A 35 -0.53 -17.56 -13.69
N SER A 36 0.76 -17.70 -14.07
CA SER A 36 1.88 -17.21 -13.27
C SER A 36 1.84 -15.69 -13.09
N ILE A 37 1.64 -14.96 -14.19
CA ILE A 37 1.52 -13.50 -14.19
C ILE A 37 0.28 -13.07 -13.41
N GLN A 38 -0.88 -13.69 -13.64
CA GLN A 38 -2.10 -13.41 -12.87
C GLN A 38 -1.89 -13.61 -11.37
N LYS A 39 -1.19 -14.67 -10.97
CA LYS A 39 -0.89 -14.94 -9.55
C LYS A 39 -0.04 -13.81 -8.95
N THR A 40 1.03 -13.40 -9.63
CA THR A 40 1.90 -12.33 -9.13
C THR A 40 1.22 -10.95 -9.16
N LEU A 41 0.34 -10.69 -10.13
CA LEU A 41 -0.50 -9.48 -10.12
C LEU A 41 -1.51 -9.48 -8.96
N ASN A 42 -2.10 -10.64 -8.62
CA ASN A 42 -2.97 -10.77 -7.46
C ASN A 42 -2.21 -10.56 -6.14
N GLU A 43 -1.00 -11.11 -6.01
CA GLU A 43 -0.10 -10.86 -4.88
C GLU A 43 0.17 -9.35 -4.73
N LEU A 44 0.61 -8.68 -5.82
CA LEU A 44 0.88 -7.25 -5.83
C LEU A 44 -0.35 -6.40 -5.49
N PHE A 45 -1.52 -6.74 -6.05
CA PHE A 45 -2.77 -6.02 -5.81
C PHE A 45 -3.17 -6.09 -4.34
N ASN A 46 -3.05 -7.27 -3.71
CA ASN A 46 -3.37 -7.45 -2.31
C ASN A 46 -2.40 -6.70 -1.40
N ASP A 47 -1.10 -6.73 -1.69
CA ASP A 47 -0.09 -6.00 -0.91
C ASP A 47 -0.32 -4.48 -0.96
N ILE A 48 -0.60 -3.92 -2.14
CA ILE A 48 -0.94 -2.50 -2.30
C ILE A 48 -2.16 -2.13 -1.45
N ASN A 49 -3.22 -2.94 -1.52
CA ASN A 49 -4.43 -2.69 -0.74
C ASN A 49 -4.19 -2.83 0.77
N ASN A 50 -3.40 -3.81 1.20
CA ASN A 50 -3.07 -4.02 2.60
C ASN A 50 -2.23 -2.87 3.16
N ASN A 51 -1.24 -2.41 2.40
CA ASN A 51 -0.42 -1.25 2.75
C ASN A 51 -1.29 -0.02 3.05
N LEU A 52 -2.35 0.22 2.27
CA LEU A 52 -3.22 1.38 2.49
C LEU A 52 -4.30 1.16 3.56
N ARG A 53 -5.02 0.03 3.48
CA ARG A 53 -6.20 -0.21 4.32
C ARG A 53 -5.84 -0.57 5.76
N THR A 54 -4.72 -1.25 5.95
CA THR A 54 -4.33 -1.80 7.24
C THR A 54 -3.15 -1.01 7.79
N ILE A 55 -2.05 -0.95 7.04
CA ILE A 55 -0.78 -0.43 7.56
C ILE A 55 -0.84 1.09 7.71
N LEU A 56 -1.15 1.83 6.64
CA LEU A 56 -1.27 3.28 6.70
C LEU A 56 -2.37 3.72 7.68
N LYS A 57 -3.52 3.02 7.67
CA LYS A 57 -4.61 3.28 8.62
C LYS A 57 -4.11 3.17 10.07
N GLY A 58 -3.48 2.06 10.42
CA GLY A 58 -2.97 1.84 11.79
C GLY A 58 -1.90 2.86 12.19
N GLU A 59 -0.98 3.21 11.29
CA GLU A 59 0.04 4.24 11.57
C GLU A 59 -0.58 5.62 11.84
N LEU A 60 -1.60 5.99 11.06
CA LEU A 60 -2.31 7.25 11.26
C LEU A 60 -3.18 7.24 12.53
N GLU A 61 -3.79 6.11 12.89
CA GLU A 61 -4.52 5.96 14.15
C GLU A 61 -3.59 6.10 15.36
N CYS A 62 -2.45 5.41 15.36
CA CYS A 62 -1.41 5.56 16.37
C CYS A 62 -0.94 7.01 16.50
N PHE A 63 -0.62 7.65 15.37
CA PHE A 63 -0.24 9.07 15.34
C PHE A 63 -1.32 9.96 15.94
N MET A 64 -2.58 9.78 15.55
CA MET A 64 -3.68 10.61 16.03
C MET A 64 -3.93 10.40 17.53
N ILE A 65 -3.74 9.19 18.06
CA ILE A 65 -3.88 8.90 19.49
C ILE A 65 -2.84 9.69 20.28
N ASP A 66 -1.59 9.65 19.85
CA ASP A 66 -0.49 10.34 20.53
C ASP A 66 -0.59 11.86 20.37
N PHE A 67 -0.96 12.34 19.18
CA PHE A 67 -1.26 13.75 18.94
C PHE A 67 -2.37 14.25 19.87
N SER A 68 -3.46 13.48 20.00
CA SER A 68 -4.61 13.85 20.83
C SER A 68 -4.25 13.90 22.31
N LYS A 69 -3.49 12.92 22.82
CA LYS A 69 -3.02 12.93 24.22
C LYS A 69 -2.21 14.20 24.51
N GLU A 70 -1.26 14.53 23.67
CA GLU A 70 -0.42 15.73 23.82
C GLU A 70 -1.26 17.01 23.72
N TYR A 71 -2.20 17.08 22.77
CA TYR A 71 -3.10 18.21 22.60
C TYR A 71 -3.94 18.50 23.84
N PHE A 72 -4.61 17.47 24.37
CA PHE A 72 -5.47 17.61 25.54
C PHE A 72 -4.69 17.89 26.83
N ASN A 73 -3.46 17.38 26.95
CA ASN A 73 -2.61 17.63 28.12
C ASN A 73 -2.02 19.05 28.15
N LYS A 74 -1.60 19.58 26.99
CA LYS A 74 -0.90 20.88 26.89
C LYS A 74 -1.81 22.04 26.49
N GLY A 75 -3.04 21.76 26.05
CA GLY A 75 -3.99 22.77 25.59
C GLY A 75 -3.59 23.45 24.28
N ASN A 76 -2.64 22.88 23.53
CA ASN A 76 -2.19 23.40 22.24
C ASN A 76 -1.81 22.26 21.27
N ALA A 77 -1.84 22.55 19.97
CA ALA A 77 -1.41 21.59 18.95
C ALA A 77 0.09 21.28 19.09
N PRO A 78 0.48 20.01 19.33
CA PRO A 78 1.89 19.66 19.33
C PRO A 78 2.47 19.88 17.94
N LYS A 79 3.72 20.35 17.89
CA LYS A 79 4.48 20.34 16.64
C LYS A 79 4.74 18.88 16.27
N PHE A 80 4.51 18.53 15.01
CA PHE A 80 4.83 17.20 14.50
C PHE A 80 5.55 17.31 13.16
N ASP A 81 6.32 16.27 12.84
CA ASP A 81 7.00 16.13 11.57
C ASP A 81 6.28 15.07 10.71
N PRO A 82 5.64 15.47 9.59
CA PRO A 82 5.02 14.52 8.66
C PRO A 82 6.00 13.47 8.12
N ILE A 83 7.30 13.80 8.03
CA ILE A 83 8.32 12.88 7.55
C ILE A 83 8.48 11.71 8.52
N GLY A 84 8.41 11.96 9.83
CA GLY A 84 8.44 10.90 10.85
C GLY A 84 7.30 9.90 10.69
N VAL A 85 6.07 10.40 10.49
CA VAL A 85 4.89 9.54 10.26
C VAL A 85 5.03 8.73 8.97
N TYR A 86 5.52 9.37 7.90
CA TYR A 86 5.80 8.68 6.65
C TYR A 86 6.87 7.59 6.80
N ASN A 87 7.93 7.86 7.57
CA ASN A 87 9.03 6.91 7.77
C ASN A 87 8.56 5.65 8.50
N ASN A 88 7.70 5.79 9.52
CA ASN A 88 7.10 4.66 10.21
C ASN A 88 6.28 3.80 9.23
N PHE A 89 5.39 4.44 8.46
CA PHE A 89 4.66 3.75 7.40
C PHE A 89 5.59 3.06 6.39
N ASN A 90 6.64 3.76 5.95
CA ASN A 90 7.58 3.23 4.96
C ASN A 90 8.40 2.04 5.49
N HIS A 91 8.60 1.94 6.81
CA HIS A 91 9.23 0.79 7.45
C HIS A 91 8.26 -0.39 7.59
N SER A 92 7.00 -0.11 7.96
CA SER A 92 5.97 -1.13 8.21
C SER A 92 5.38 -1.72 6.92
N ARG A 93 5.36 -0.96 5.81
CA ARG A 93 4.72 -1.39 4.57
C ARG A 93 5.42 -2.58 3.93
N VAL A 94 4.65 -3.38 3.21
CA VAL A 94 5.18 -4.41 2.30
C VAL A 94 5.90 -3.71 1.14
N HIS A 95 7.15 -4.09 0.90
CA HIS A 95 7.94 -3.58 -0.21
C HIS A 95 7.76 -4.48 -1.44
N HIS A 96 7.35 -3.89 -2.57
CA HIS A 96 6.99 -4.66 -3.77
C HIS A 96 8.16 -4.99 -4.70
N ARG A 97 9.42 -4.73 -4.31
CA ARG A 97 10.57 -4.89 -5.22
C ARG A 97 10.70 -6.32 -5.73
N GLU A 98 10.64 -7.30 -4.83
CA GLU A 98 10.74 -8.71 -5.17
C GLU A 98 9.56 -9.16 -6.05
N THR A 99 8.34 -8.74 -5.70
CA THR A 99 7.13 -9.03 -6.50
C THR A 99 7.22 -8.45 -7.91
N LEU A 100 7.76 -7.24 -8.07
CA LEU A 100 7.96 -6.61 -9.39
C LEU A 100 9.07 -7.30 -10.19
N ASN A 101 10.16 -7.73 -9.54
CA ASN A 101 11.21 -8.51 -10.19
C ASN A 101 10.66 -9.83 -10.73
N LYS A 102 9.93 -10.57 -9.88
CA LYS A 102 9.26 -11.82 -10.27
C LYS A 102 8.27 -11.61 -11.42
N LEU A 103 7.45 -10.55 -11.36
CA LEU A 103 6.53 -10.21 -12.44
C LEU A 103 7.27 -9.99 -13.77
N ASN A 104 8.38 -9.26 -13.74
CA ASN A 104 9.20 -9.03 -14.92
C ASN A 104 9.80 -10.33 -15.46
N GLU A 105 10.32 -11.19 -14.59
CA GLU A 105 10.84 -12.52 -14.99
C GLU A 105 9.76 -13.38 -15.63
N ASP A 106 8.55 -13.44 -15.05
CA ASP A 106 7.43 -14.20 -15.60
C ASP A 106 7.00 -13.68 -16.97
N ILE A 107 6.95 -12.36 -17.16
CA ILE A 107 6.66 -11.73 -18.46
C ILE A 107 7.74 -12.08 -19.48
N ARG A 108 9.02 -11.91 -19.14
CA ARG A 108 10.14 -12.19 -20.05
C ARG A 108 10.17 -13.65 -20.48
N LYS A 109 9.92 -14.56 -19.54
CA LYS A 109 9.84 -16.00 -19.79
C LYS A 109 8.67 -16.32 -20.71
N TYR A 110 7.49 -15.76 -20.46
CA TYR A 110 6.31 -15.99 -21.31
C TYR A 110 6.54 -15.50 -22.75
N LEU A 111 7.15 -14.33 -22.90
CA LEU A 111 7.49 -13.73 -24.19
C LEU A 111 8.75 -14.32 -24.85
N ARG A 112 9.42 -15.28 -24.19
CA ARG A 112 10.65 -15.93 -24.67
C ARG A 112 11.77 -14.94 -25.05
N ILE A 113 11.85 -13.83 -24.34
CA ILE A 113 12.79 -12.74 -24.64
C ILE A 113 14.26 -13.20 -24.52
N ASP A 114 14.52 -14.12 -23.60
CA ASP A 114 15.87 -14.58 -23.26
C ASP A 114 16.26 -15.90 -23.96
N GLU A 115 15.37 -16.47 -24.78
CA GLU A 115 15.70 -17.68 -25.56
C GLU A 115 16.62 -17.32 -26.73
N LYS A 116 17.80 -17.96 -26.79
CA LYS A 116 18.69 -17.87 -27.96
C LYS A 116 18.29 -18.95 -28.97
N TRP A 117 18.11 -18.52 -30.22
CA TRP A 117 17.83 -19.36 -31.39
C TRP A 117 19.02 -20.27 -31.72
#